data_AF-A0AAW6B5U2-F1
#
_entry.id   AF-A0AAW6B5U2-F1
#
_cell.length_a   1.000
_cell.length_b   1.000
_cell.length_c   1.000
_cell.angle_alpha   90.00
_cell.angle_beta   90.00
_cell.angle_gamma   90.00
#
_symmetry.space_group_name_H-M   'P 1'
#
loop_
_entity.id
_entity.type
_entity.pdbx_description
1 polymer ?
#
loop_
_entity_poly.entity_id
_entity_poly.type
_entity_poly.pdbx_seq_one_letter_code
_entity_poly.pdbx_strand_id
1 'polypeptide(L)'
;MSYFEGIEFFFFLAIALIIGFIINYLGRRIEYYILALSIIFAVVIYGKSTIMIVYLIGFILYEYILVLIAQKTESKKSLKILVMLSILPLVINKIFAITHLHLLAFIGISYMSFKTIQIMIEISDGLIKEKINAVEYVQFLLFFPTVSSGPIDRSRRFMSDIKEKMPRAEYLELAGEGIYRLILGLLYKVVFSTLSYHYLVGLTNHGAFMYSIKYMYLYTLYLFFDFAGYSLMAVGSSNILGIKTPMNFDKPFLSIDIKDFWNRWHITLSTWLRDFVFSRVFMEATKKKRFKKRLNTAMYAYMVNMVLMGFWHGLTISYIIYGFYHGLLMAGFEYYQKKSKFYKKNKNETWYKVLSWFVTINLVIIGLYIFSGEPYKLISHVLKK
;
A
#
# COMPACT_ATOMS: atom_id res chain seq x y z
N MET A 1 -21.77 -2.07 -7.24
CA MET A 1 -21.02 -1.77 -6.00
C MET A 1 -19.53 -1.62 -6.26
N SER A 2 -18.88 -0.68 -5.58
CA SER A 2 -17.42 -0.49 -5.48
C SER A 2 -17.02 -0.49 -4.01
N TYR A 3 -15.77 -0.78 -3.67
CA TYR A 3 -15.33 -0.81 -2.27
C TYR A 3 -15.38 0.58 -1.63
N PHE A 4 -16.06 0.69 -0.49
CA PHE A 4 -16.19 1.92 0.31
C PHE A 4 -16.74 3.11 -0.47
N GLU A 5 -17.65 2.84 -1.40
CA GLU A 5 -18.29 3.83 -2.26
C GLU A 5 -19.74 3.50 -2.54
N GLY A 6 -20.60 4.52 -2.49
CA GLY A 6 -22.03 4.40 -2.74
C GLY A 6 -22.83 3.87 -1.55
N ILE A 7 -24.09 4.27 -1.49
CA ILE A 7 -25.01 3.93 -0.39
C ILE A 7 -25.20 2.42 -0.28
N GLU A 8 -25.31 1.72 -1.42
CA GLU A 8 -25.45 0.26 -1.47
C GLU A 8 -24.31 -0.46 -0.73
N PHE A 9 -23.07 -0.03 -0.93
CA PHE A 9 -21.91 -0.62 -0.26
C PHE A 9 -21.97 -0.40 1.24
N PHE A 10 -22.24 0.83 1.69
CA PHE A 10 -22.30 1.13 3.12
C PHE A 10 -23.47 0.44 3.82
N PHE A 11 -24.62 0.29 3.14
CA PHE A 11 -25.74 -0.47 3.67
C PHE A 11 -25.38 -1.96 3.85
N PHE A 12 -24.80 -2.58 2.83
CA PHE A 12 -24.36 -3.97 2.91
C PHE A 12 -23.25 -4.16 3.94
N LEU A 13 -22.27 -3.24 3.99
CA LEU A 13 -21.22 -3.22 4.99
C LEU A 13 -21.77 -3.10 6.41
N ALA A 14 -22.74 -2.21 6.66
CA ALA A 14 -23.31 -2.01 7.99
C ALA A 14 -23.95 -3.31 8.51
N ILE A 15 -24.77 -3.98 7.69
CA ILE A 15 -25.37 -5.28 8.04
C ILE A 15 -24.27 -6.30 8.35
N ALA A 16 -23.27 -6.39 7.47
CA ALA A 16 -22.17 -7.33 7.63
C ALA A 16 -21.35 -7.10 8.91
N LEU A 17 -21.10 -5.84 9.27
CA LEU A 17 -20.35 -5.48 10.48
C LEU A 17 -21.18 -5.69 11.74
N ILE A 18 -22.49 -5.43 11.72
CA ILE A 18 -23.39 -5.70 12.86
C ILE A 18 -23.43 -7.20 13.17
N ILE A 19 -23.59 -8.05 12.16
CA ILE A 19 -23.58 -9.51 12.35
C ILE A 19 -22.21 -9.97 12.87
N GLY A 20 -21.12 -9.47 12.28
CA GLY A 20 -19.76 -9.77 12.73
C GLY A 20 -19.51 -9.35 14.18
N PHE A 21 -20.02 -8.19 14.58
CA PHE A 21 -19.95 -7.70 15.94
C PHE A 21 -20.68 -8.62 16.92
N ILE A 22 -21.90 -9.04 16.60
CA ILE A 22 -22.69 -9.95 17.44
C ILE A 22 -21.97 -11.29 17.61
N ILE A 23 -21.40 -11.86 16.53
CA ILE A 23 -20.66 -13.13 16.57
C ILE A 23 -19.47 -13.05 17.53
N ASN A 24 -18.63 -12.01 17.38
CA ASN A 24 -17.47 -11.80 18.23
C ASN A 24 -17.86 -11.50 19.69
N TYR A 25 -18.89 -10.68 19.90
CA TYR A 25 -19.39 -10.34 21.23
C TYR A 25 -19.90 -11.58 22.00
N LEU A 26 -20.55 -12.51 21.30
CA LEU A 26 -20.97 -13.80 21.85
C LEU A 26 -19.79 -14.80 22.01
N GLY A 27 -18.58 -14.41 21.61
CA GLY A 27 -17.37 -15.23 21.73
C GLY A 27 -17.37 -16.46 20.83
N ARG A 28 -18.14 -16.46 19.74
CA ARG A 28 -18.19 -17.52 18.72
C ARG A 28 -17.06 -17.33 17.70
N ARG A 29 -16.69 -18.41 17.00
CA ARG A 29 -15.64 -18.35 15.96
C ARG A 29 -16.15 -17.57 14.75
N ILE A 30 -15.50 -16.45 14.44
CA ILE A 30 -15.87 -15.56 13.31
C ILE A 30 -15.18 -15.93 11.99
N GLU A 31 -14.18 -16.81 12.00
CA GLU A 31 -13.37 -17.19 10.83
C GLU A 31 -14.22 -17.52 9.58
N TYR A 32 -15.14 -18.48 9.69
CA TYR A 32 -15.99 -18.89 8.57
C TYR A 32 -16.96 -17.80 8.12
N TYR A 33 -17.39 -16.93 9.05
CA TYR A 33 -18.21 -15.77 8.72
C TYR A 33 -17.42 -14.76 7.88
N ILE A 34 -16.18 -14.43 8.28
CA ILE A 34 -15.29 -13.53 7.52
C ILE A 34 -14.99 -14.10 6.14
N LEU A 35 -14.75 -15.42 6.04
CA LEU A 35 -14.51 -16.07 4.76
C LEU A 35 -15.73 -15.99 3.84
N ALA A 36 -16.91 -16.37 4.34
CA ALA A 36 -18.15 -16.31 3.57
C ALA A 36 -18.44 -14.88 3.12
N LEU A 37 -18.31 -13.91 4.02
CA LEU A 37 -18.48 -12.50 3.72
C LEU A 37 -17.49 -12.01 2.65
N SER A 38 -16.23 -12.43 2.75
CA SER A 38 -15.19 -12.08 1.77
C SER A 38 -15.49 -12.64 0.37
N ILE A 39 -16.00 -13.87 0.30
CA ILE A 39 -16.46 -14.47 -0.95
C ILE A 39 -17.67 -13.71 -1.51
N ILE A 40 -18.64 -13.33 -0.67
CA ILE A 40 -19.81 -12.56 -1.11
C ILE A 40 -19.37 -11.20 -1.68
N PHE A 41 -18.52 -10.45 -0.98
CA PHE A 41 -17.99 -9.17 -1.50
C PHE A 41 -17.23 -9.37 -2.81
N ALA A 42 -16.43 -10.43 -2.93
CA ALA A 42 -15.76 -10.75 -4.17
C ALA A 42 -16.77 -11.01 -5.30
N VAL A 43 -17.80 -11.83 -5.09
CA VAL A 43 -18.82 -12.11 -6.10
C VAL A 43 -19.59 -10.83 -6.48
N VAL A 44 -20.01 -10.02 -5.51
CA VAL A 44 -20.79 -8.80 -5.79
C VAL A 44 -19.98 -7.75 -6.55
N ILE A 45 -18.68 -7.63 -6.28
CA ILE A 45 -17.83 -6.60 -6.87
C ILE A 45 -17.22 -7.06 -8.20
N TYR A 46 -16.68 -8.28 -8.26
CA TYR A 46 -16.06 -8.81 -9.48
C TYR A 46 -17.09 -9.45 -10.44
N GLY A 47 -18.24 -9.90 -9.94
CA GLY A 47 -19.27 -10.60 -10.73
C GLY A 47 -20.01 -9.76 -11.75
N LYS A 48 -19.75 -8.46 -11.82
CA LYS A 48 -20.14 -7.61 -12.94
C LYS A 48 -19.49 -8.03 -14.27
N SER A 49 -18.35 -8.74 -14.21
CA SER A 49 -17.64 -9.23 -15.38
C SER A 49 -17.17 -10.66 -15.14
N THR A 50 -17.68 -11.59 -15.93
CA THR A 50 -17.24 -13.00 -15.90
C THR A 50 -15.73 -13.11 -16.07
N ILE A 51 -15.13 -12.24 -16.89
CA ILE A 51 -13.69 -12.19 -17.13
C ILE A 51 -12.92 -11.83 -15.86
N MET A 52 -13.41 -10.86 -15.07
CA MET A 52 -12.75 -10.48 -13.80
C MET A 52 -12.77 -11.60 -12.77
N ILE A 53 -13.89 -12.33 -12.65
CA ILE A 53 -13.97 -13.52 -11.79
C ILE A 53 -12.99 -14.59 -12.25
N VAL A 54 -12.94 -14.88 -13.56
CA VAL A 54 -12.01 -15.88 -14.11
C VAL A 54 -10.56 -15.49 -13.84
N TYR A 55 -10.19 -14.21 -14.01
CA TYR A 55 -8.85 -13.73 -13.69
C TYR A 55 -8.54 -13.80 -12.20
N LEU A 56 -9.49 -13.46 -11.32
CA LEU A 56 -9.30 -13.56 -9.88
C LEU A 56 -9.08 -15.02 -9.44
N ILE A 57 -9.95 -15.93 -9.87
CA ILE A 57 -9.84 -17.36 -9.55
C ILE A 57 -8.55 -17.93 -10.14
N GLY A 58 -8.25 -17.63 -11.41
CA GLY A 58 -7.03 -18.05 -12.07
C GLY A 58 -5.77 -17.57 -11.35
N PHE A 59 -5.76 -16.30 -10.89
CA PHE A 59 -4.67 -15.73 -10.10
C PHE A 59 -4.50 -16.48 -8.77
N ILE A 60 -5.58 -16.68 -8.01
CA ILE A 60 -5.53 -17.39 -6.71
C ILE A 60 -5.03 -18.83 -6.89
N LEU A 61 -5.55 -19.55 -7.89
CA LEU A 61 -5.15 -20.92 -8.17
C LEU A 61 -3.68 -21.01 -8.59
N TYR A 62 -3.25 -20.13 -9.51
CA TYR A 62 -1.86 -20.07 -9.96
C TYR A 62 -0.90 -19.85 -8.78
N GLU A 63 -1.16 -18.84 -7.96
CA GLU A 63 -0.31 -18.48 -6.83
C GLU A 63 -0.33 -19.55 -5.73
N TYR A 64 -1.48 -20.17 -5.48
CA TYR A 64 -1.57 -21.27 -4.51
C TYR A 64 -0.82 -22.53 -4.99
N ILE A 65 -0.86 -22.86 -6.28
CA ILE A 65 -0.07 -23.95 -6.85
C ILE A 65 1.44 -23.68 -6.65
N LEU A 66 1.88 -22.45 -6.90
CA LEU A 66 3.28 -22.07 -6.65
C LEU A 66 3.67 -22.22 -5.17
N VAL A 67 2.78 -21.85 -4.24
CA VAL A 67 2.98 -22.07 -2.80
C VAL A 67 3.13 -23.56 -2.50
N LEU A 68 2.24 -24.41 -3.00
CA LEU A 68 2.31 -25.86 -2.76
C LEU A 68 3.60 -26.49 -3.31
N ILE A 69 4.06 -26.04 -4.48
CA ILE A 69 5.34 -26.50 -5.06
C ILE A 69 6.51 -26.00 -4.20
N ALA A 70 6.49 -24.72 -3.78
CA ALA A 70 7.54 -24.14 -2.96
C ALA A 70 7.68 -24.85 -1.61
N GLN A 71 6.58 -25.22 -0.96
CA GLN A 71 6.60 -25.95 0.33
C GLN A 71 7.22 -27.35 0.23
N LYS A 72 7.25 -27.95 -0.97
CA LYS A 72 7.89 -29.25 -1.23
C LYS A 72 9.31 -29.12 -1.77
N THR A 73 9.78 -27.90 -2.02
CA THR A 73 11.05 -27.64 -2.70
C THR A 73 12.16 -27.30 -1.70
N GLU A 74 13.21 -28.10 -1.65
CA GLU A 74 14.38 -27.82 -0.78
C GLU A 74 15.45 -26.96 -1.48
N SER A 75 15.49 -26.98 -2.81
CA SER A 75 16.51 -26.26 -3.59
C SER A 75 16.30 -24.75 -3.54
N LYS A 76 17.26 -24.03 -2.95
CA LYS A 76 17.29 -22.55 -2.92
C LYS A 76 17.24 -21.90 -4.31
N LYS A 77 17.76 -22.58 -5.34
CA LYS A 77 17.70 -22.07 -6.72
C LYS A 77 16.27 -22.14 -7.26
N SER A 78 15.59 -23.27 -7.05
CA SER A 78 14.21 -23.48 -7.47
C SER A 78 13.25 -22.55 -6.73
N LEU A 79 13.44 -22.35 -5.43
CA LEU A 79 12.65 -21.39 -4.63
C LEU A 79 12.74 -19.96 -5.17
N LYS A 80 13.93 -19.51 -5.58
CA LYS A 80 14.09 -18.20 -6.22
C LYS A 80 13.34 -18.09 -7.55
N ILE A 81 13.32 -19.15 -8.35
CA ILE A 81 12.56 -19.19 -9.60
C ILE A 81 11.06 -19.09 -9.30
N LEU A 82 10.57 -19.82 -8.31
CA LEU A 82 9.17 -19.76 -7.89
C LEU A 82 8.76 -18.38 -7.37
N VAL A 83 9.63 -17.70 -6.61
CA VAL A 83 9.41 -16.30 -6.23
C VAL A 83 9.31 -15.40 -7.46
N MET A 84 10.18 -15.56 -8.46
CA MET A 84 10.09 -14.78 -9.70
C MET A 84 8.79 -15.08 -10.48
N LEU A 85 8.34 -16.33 -10.50
CA LEU A 85 7.07 -16.73 -11.10
C LEU A 85 5.87 -16.09 -10.39
N SER A 86 5.89 -15.95 -9.06
CA SER A 86 4.81 -15.25 -8.32
C SER A 86 4.70 -13.76 -8.64
N ILE A 87 5.79 -13.14 -9.12
CA ILE A 87 5.77 -11.73 -9.52
C ILE A 87 5.18 -11.56 -10.94
N LEU A 88 5.19 -12.62 -11.75
CA LEU A 88 4.85 -12.57 -13.18
C LEU A 88 3.43 -12.06 -13.47
N PRO A 89 2.35 -12.49 -12.77
CA PRO A 89 1.01 -11.97 -13.04
C PRO A 89 0.92 -10.45 -12.89
N LEU A 90 1.61 -9.88 -11.89
CA LEU A 90 1.65 -8.44 -11.67
C LEU A 90 2.39 -7.72 -12.80
N VAL A 91 3.53 -8.27 -13.23
CA VAL A 91 4.32 -7.72 -14.34
C VAL A 91 3.53 -7.73 -15.64
N ILE A 92 2.88 -8.85 -15.95
CA ILE A 92 1.98 -8.97 -17.11
C ILE A 92 0.91 -7.89 -17.02
N ASN A 93 0.17 -7.80 -15.91
CA ASN A 93 -0.86 -6.79 -15.74
C ASN A 93 -0.33 -5.35 -15.93
N LYS A 94 0.88 -5.02 -15.46
CA LYS A 94 1.47 -3.68 -15.64
C LYS A 94 1.90 -3.39 -17.08
N ILE A 95 2.47 -4.37 -17.79
CA ILE A 95 2.85 -4.23 -19.20
C ILE A 95 1.59 -4.07 -20.06
N PHE A 96 0.61 -4.93 -19.84
CA PHE A 96 -0.65 -4.94 -20.56
C PHE A 96 -1.54 -3.74 -20.22
N ALA A 97 -1.33 -3.06 -19.10
CA ALA A 97 -1.98 -1.77 -18.82
C ALA A 97 -1.50 -0.62 -19.72
N ILE A 98 -0.33 -0.73 -20.37
CA ILE A 98 0.10 0.24 -21.39
C ILE A 98 -0.46 -0.14 -22.77
N THR A 99 -0.75 -1.42 -22.99
CA THR A 99 -1.35 -1.88 -24.23
C THR A 99 -2.88 -1.77 -24.13
N HIS A 100 -3.60 -1.78 -25.26
CA HIS A 100 -5.08 -1.81 -25.24
C HIS A 100 -5.65 -3.18 -24.80
N LEU A 101 -4.78 -4.12 -24.41
CA LEU A 101 -5.12 -5.49 -24.07
C LEU A 101 -5.17 -5.61 -22.54
N HIS A 102 -6.36 -5.59 -21.93
CA HIS A 102 -6.52 -5.64 -20.47
C HIS A 102 -6.39 -7.05 -19.87
N LEU A 103 -5.30 -7.77 -20.19
CA LEU A 103 -5.06 -9.13 -19.72
C LEU A 103 -4.71 -9.16 -18.22
N LEU A 104 -5.31 -10.09 -17.46
CA LEU A 104 -5.16 -10.24 -16.01
C LEU A 104 -5.53 -8.98 -15.19
N ALA A 105 -6.32 -8.09 -15.76
CA ALA A 105 -6.75 -6.87 -15.07
C ALA A 105 -7.97 -7.15 -14.18
N PHE A 106 -7.76 -7.18 -12.86
CA PHE A 106 -8.83 -7.14 -11.87
C PHE A 106 -8.48 -6.22 -10.70
N ILE A 107 -9.50 -5.65 -10.06
CA ILE A 107 -9.34 -4.73 -8.93
C ILE A 107 -8.62 -5.46 -7.78
N GLY A 108 -7.54 -4.88 -7.26
CA GLY A 108 -6.81 -5.46 -6.13
C GLY A 108 -5.65 -6.38 -6.49
N ILE A 109 -5.42 -6.71 -7.78
CA ILE A 109 -4.28 -7.54 -8.19
C ILE A 109 -2.95 -7.03 -7.62
N SER A 110 -2.71 -5.71 -7.65
CA SER A 110 -1.46 -5.13 -7.14
C SER A 110 -1.25 -5.32 -5.64
N TYR A 111 -2.32 -5.27 -4.83
CA TYR A 111 -2.25 -5.45 -3.38
C TYR A 111 -2.21 -6.95 -3.01
N MET A 112 -2.97 -7.79 -3.72
CA MET A 112 -2.90 -9.24 -3.58
C MET A 112 -1.52 -9.79 -3.94
N SER A 113 -0.88 -9.28 -5.00
CA SER A 113 0.47 -9.70 -5.36
C SER A 113 1.48 -9.45 -4.24
N PHE A 114 1.37 -8.35 -3.48
CA PHE A 114 2.24 -8.17 -2.31
C PHE A 114 2.03 -9.23 -1.24
N LYS A 115 0.80 -9.70 -1.05
CA LYS A 115 0.46 -10.79 -0.13
C LYS A 115 1.05 -12.13 -0.61
N THR A 116 0.88 -12.47 -1.89
CA THR A 116 1.38 -13.73 -2.48
C THR A 116 2.91 -13.76 -2.53
N ILE A 117 3.55 -12.68 -3.00
CA ILE A 117 5.01 -12.53 -3.04
C ILE A 117 5.59 -12.60 -1.61
N GLN A 118 4.93 -11.98 -0.62
CA GLN A 118 5.35 -12.07 0.77
C GLN A 118 5.37 -13.52 1.27
N ILE A 119 4.33 -14.30 1.00
CA ILE A 119 4.28 -15.72 1.37
C ILE A 119 5.41 -16.49 0.69
N MET A 120 5.59 -16.30 -0.61
CA MET A 120 6.62 -17.01 -1.39
C MET A 120 8.04 -16.70 -0.89
N ILE A 121 8.30 -15.44 -0.56
CA ILE A 121 9.58 -15.02 -0.01
C ILE A 121 9.80 -15.59 1.40
N GLU A 122 8.80 -15.56 2.29
CA GLU A 122 8.92 -16.11 3.64
C GLU A 122 9.06 -17.65 3.63
N ILE A 123 8.45 -18.35 2.68
CA ILE A 123 8.74 -19.78 2.44
C ILE A 123 10.19 -19.95 1.99
N SER A 124 10.66 -19.13 1.04
CA SER A 124 12.04 -19.21 0.54
C SER A 124 13.09 -18.91 1.62
N ASP A 125 12.77 -18.09 2.61
CA ASP A 125 13.63 -17.79 3.76
C ASP A 125 13.51 -18.84 4.88
N GLY A 126 12.55 -19.77 4.77
CA GLY A 126 12.29 -20.79 5.79
C GLY A 126 11.54 -20.27 7.03
N LEU A 127 10.89 -19.12 6.93
CA LEU A 127 10.07 -18.53 7.99
C LEU A 127 8.66 -19.15 8.05
N ILE A 128 8.11 -19.54 6.89
CA ILE A 128 6.87 -20.32 6.81
C ILE A 128 7.26 -21.76 6.46
N LYS A 129 7.12 -22.67 7.43
CA LYS A 129 7.42 -24.10 7.28
C LYS A 129 6.17 -24.97 7.26
N GLU A 130 5.12 -24.52 7.95
CA GLU A 130 3.85 -25.24 8.03
C GLU A 130 3.11 -25.17 6.71
N LYS A 131 2.42 -26.26 6.36
CA LYS A 131 1.58 -26.32 5.16
C LYS A 131 0.46 -25.28 5.27
N ILE A 132 0.40 -24.36 4.32
CA ILE A 132 -0.70 -23.38 4.27
C ILE A 132 -1.87 -24.09 3.59
N ASN A 133 -3.02 -24.15 4.27
CA ASN A 133 -4.20 -24.76 3.68
C ASN A 133 -4.94 -23.77 2.76
N ALA A 134 -5.78 -24.29 1.86
CA ALA A 134 -6.45 -23.47 0.85
C ALA A 134 -7.42 -22.45 1.47
N VAL A 135 -8.04 -22.79 2.59
CA VAL A 135 -9.01 -21.92 3.28
C VAL A 135 -8.30 -20.71 3.85
N GLU A 136 -7.21 -20.92 4.61
CA GLU A 136 -6.38 -19.85 5.17
C GLU A 136 -5.81 -18.95 4.08
N TYR A 137 -5.36 -19.56 2.98
CA TYR A 137 -4.80 -18.85 1.85
C TYR A 137 -5.82 -17.91 1.21
N VAL A 138 -7.00 -18.45 0.87
CA VAL A 138 -8.10 -17.67 0.28
C VAL A 138 -8.58 -16.60 1.25
N GLN A 139 -8.70 -16.92 2.53
CA GLN A 139 -9.14 -15.97 3.55
C GLN A 139 -8.18 -14.78 3.68
N PHE A 140 -6.87 -15.03 3.66
CA PHE A 140 -5.87 -13.96 3.70
C PHE A 140 -5.89 -13.08 2.45
N LEU A 141 -6.00 -13.68 1.26
CA LEU A 141 -6.01 -12.92 0.00
C LEU A 141 -7.30 -12.13 -0.18
N LEU A 142 -8.45 -12.78 0.03
CA LEU A 142 -9.77 -12.21 -0.25
C LEU A 142 -10.34 -11.38 0.89
N PHE A 143 -9.64 -11.23 2.02
CA PHE A 143 -10.11 -10.44 3.16
C PHE A 143 -10.65 -9.07 2.71
N PHE A 144 -11.98 -8.96 2.65
CA PHE A 144 -12.64 -7.90 1.87
C PHE A 144 -12.30 -6.48 2.31
N PRO A 145 -12.03 -6.16 3.60
CA PRO A 145 -11.71 -4.79 3.97
C PRO A 145 -10.45 -4.29 3.28
N THR A 146 -9.48 -5.17 3.01
CA THR A 146 -8.16 -4.78 2.49
C THR A 146 -7.88 -5.22 1.06
N VAL A 147 -8.85 -5.84 0.38
CA VAL A 147 -8.62 -6.57 -0.87
C VAL A 147 -8.30 -5.70 -2.08
N SER A 148 -8.96 -4.54 -2.25
CA SER A 148 -8.74 -3.68 -3.43
C SER A 148 -7.55 -2.75 -3.29
N SER A 149 -7.47 -2.03 -2.16
CA SER A 149 -6.44 -1.01 -1.90
C SER A 149 -6.23 -0.74 -0.41
N GLY A 150 -6.55 -1.69 0.46
CA GLY A 150 -6.35 -1.50 1.89
C GLY A 150 -4.92 -1.80 2.32
N PRO A 151 -4.65 -1.69 3.63
CA PRO A 151 -3.33 -1.96 4.19
C PRO A 151 -2.81 -3.35 3.80
N ILE A 152 -1.55 -3.41 3.37
CA ILE A 152 -0.84 -4.63 2.98
C ILE A 152 -0.43 -5.36 4.24
N ASP A 153 -1.07 -6.50 4.48
CA ASP A 153 -0.88 -7.29 5.69
C ASP A 153 0.15 -8.41 5.51
N ARG A 154 0.55 -9.04 6.62
CA ARG A 154 1.42 -10.22 6.66
C ARG A 154 0.62 -11.45 7.01
N SER A 155 0.81 -12.54 6.26
CA SER A 155 0.04 -13.77 6.41
C SER A 155 0.05 -14.29 7.85
N ARG A 156 1.23 -14.43 8.46
CA ARG A 156 1.38 -14.97 9.82
C ARG A 156 0.64 -14.15 10.88
N ARG A 157 0.73 -12.81 10.80
CA ARG A 157 0.06 -11.89 11.73
C ARG A 157 -1.47 -11.96 11.57
N PHE A 158 -1.93 -11.90 10.33
CA PHE A 158 -3.36 -12.01 10.01
C PHE A 158 -3.96 -13.35 10.45
N MET A 159 -3.23 -14.45 10.24
CA MET A 159 -3.71 -15.78 10.65
C MET A 159 -3.76 -15.95 12.17
N SER A 160 -2.83 -15.32 12.91
CA SER A 160 -2.89 -15.27 14.38
C SER A 160 -4.15 -14.54 14.85
N ASP A 161 -4.43 -13.33 14.32
CA ASP A 161 -5.65 -12.57 14.66
C ASP A 161 -6.96 -13.35 14.36
N ILE A 162 -7.00 -14.16 13.29
CA ILE A 162 -8.20 -14.93 12.92
C ILE A 162 -8.44 -16.12 13.86
N LYS A 163 -7.36 -16.82 14.23
CA LYS A 163 -7.44 -18.08 14.97
C LYS A 163 -7.54 -17.86 16.48
N GLU A 164 -6.89 -16.82 16.97
CA GLU A 164 -6.82 -16.53 18.40
C GLU A 164 -8.08 -15.81 18.88
N LYS A 165 -8.60 -16.25 20.03
CA LYS A 165 -9.77 -15.62 20.63
C LYS A 165 -9.35 -14.42 21.46
N MET A 166 -9.80 -13.24 21.06
CA MET A 166 -9.60 -12.01 21.82
C MET A 166 -10.50 -11.97 23.06
N PRO A 167 -9.98 -11.56 24.24
CA PRO A 167 -10.81 -11.26 25.40
C PRO A 167 -11.88 -10.21 25.08
N ARG A 168 -13.07 -10.35 25.66
CA ARG A 168 -14.22 -9.50 25.32
C ARG A 168 -13.98 -8.01 25.58
N ALA A 169 -13.29 -7.66 26.67
CA ALA A 169 -12.99 -6.26 26.99
C ALA A 169 -12.10 -5.63 25.91
N GLU A 170 -11.01 -6.31 25.55
CA GLU A 170 -10.09 -5.88 24.49
C GLU A 170 -10.79 -5.80 23.13
N TYR A 171 -11.68 -6.76 22.83
CA TYR A 171 -12.48 -6.73 21.61
C TYR A 171 -13.42 -5.52 21.55
N LEU A 172 -14.08 -5.17 22.66
CA LEU A 172 -14.99 -4.02 22.70
C LEU A 172 -14.25 -2.69 22.49
N GLU A 173 -13.04 -2.55 23.05
CA GLU A 173 -12.16 -1.41 22.78
C GLU A 173 -11.79 -1.35 21.30
N LEU A 174 -11.34 -2.47 20.73
CA LEU A 174 -10.97 -2.56 19.32
C LEU A 174 -12.14 -2.24 18.38
N ALA A 175 -13.33 -2.77 18.66
CA ALA A 175 -14.53 -2.50 17.88
C ALA A 175 -14.96 -1.02 17.99
N GLY A 176 -14.85 -0.42 19.18
CA GLY A 176 -15.09 1.01 19.40
C GLY A 176 -14.15 1.91 18.59
N GLU A 177 -12.84 1.61 18.61
CA GLU A 177 -11.88 2.27 17.72
C GLU A 177 -12.23 2.06 16.25
N GLY A 178 -12.73 0.88 15.89
CA GLY A 178 -13.16 0.55 14.53
C GLY A 178 -14.30 1.43 14.03
N ILE A 179 -15.31 1.67 14.88
CA ILE A 179 -16.41 2.61 14.59
C ILE A 179 -15.87 4.03 14.41
N TYR A 180 -15.00 4.49 15.32
CA TYR A 180 -14.37 5.80 15.20
C TYR A 180 -13.61 5.95 13.88
N ARG A 181 -12.81 4.95 13.50
CA ARG A 181 -12.05 4.93 12.24
C ARG A 181 -12.97 4.94 11.02
N LEU A 182 -14.08 4.20 11.03
CA LEU A 182 -15.07 4.23 9.95
C LEU A 182 -15.68 5.62 9.77
N ILE A 183 -16.12 6.26 10.85
CA ILE A 183 -16.73 7.59 10.80
C ILE A 183 -15.70 8.64 10.35
N LEU A 184 -14.48 8.60 10.90
CA LEU A 184 -13.41 9.49 10.48
C LEU A 184 -13.04 9.28 9.00
N GLY A 185 -13.01 8.03 8.55
CA GLY A 185 -12.73 7.68 7.16
C GLY A 185 -13.80 8.19 6.20
N LEU A 186 -15.08 8.13 6.60
CA LEU A 186 -16.19 8.74 5.88
C LEU A 186 -16.03 10.26 5.78
N LEU A 187 -15.71 10.94 6.89
CA LEU A 187 -15.45 12.38 6.89
C LEU A 187 -14.31 12.75 5.92
N TYR A 188 -13.21 11.99 5.96
CA TYR A 188 -12.06 12.21 5.08
C TYR A 188 -12.45 12.03 3.61
N LYS A 189 -13.07 10.89 3.25
CA LYS A 189 -13.33 10.55 1.86
C LYS A 189 -14.52 11.29 1.25
N VAL A 190 -15.61 11.45 1.99
CA VAL A 190 -16.86 12.02 1.46
C VAL A 190 -16.88 13.55 1.55
N VAL A 191 -16.21 14.13 2.55
CA VAL A 191 -16.22 15.60 2.75
C VAL A 191 -14.91 16.21 2.26
N PHE A 192 -13.78 15.90 2.91
CA PHE A 192 -12.53 16.62 2.63
C PHE A 192 -11.93 16.29 1.26
N SER A 193 -11.95 15.02 0.86
CA SER A 193 -11.50 14.60 -0.47
C SER A 193 -12.38 15.22 -1.56
N THR A 194 -13.71 15.10 -1.46
CA THR A 194 -14.65 15.69 -2.44
C THR A 194 -14.51 17.20 -2.53
N LEU A 195 -14.37 17.91 -1.42
CA LEU A 195 -14.12 19.35 -1.42
C LEU A 195 -12.81 19.71 -2.13
N SER A 196 -11.72 19.00 -1.80
CA SER A 196 -10.42 19.21 -2.42
C SER A 196 -10.48 18.93 -3.93
N TYR A 197 -11.16 17.86 -4.33
CA TYR A 197 -11.37 17.50 -5.73
C TYR A 197 -12.21 18.53 -6.50
N HIS A 198 -13.29 19.03 -5.89
CA HIS A 198 -14.13 20.07 -6.48
C HIS A 198 -13.32 21.33 -6.82
N TYR A 199 -12.52 21.82 -5.87
CA TYR A 199 -11.63 22.96 -6.13
C TYR A 199 -10.52 22.62 -7.14
N LEU A 200 -9.98 21.40 -7.11
CA LEU A 200 -8.95 20.95 -8.05
C LEU A 200 -9.45 20.97 -9.49
N VAL A 201 -10.64 20.43 -9.76
CA VAL A 201 -11.24 20.40 -11.11
C VAL A 201 -11.69 21.79 -11.57
N GLY A 202 -12.10 22.65 -10.64
CA GLY A 202 -12.43 24.05 -10.93
C GLY A 202 -11.21 24.95 -11.21
N LEU A 203 -9.98 24.45 -11.07
CA LEU A 203 -8.78 25.24 -11.35
C LEU A 203 -8.67 25.58 -12.84
N THR A 204 -8.83 26.85 -13.14
CA THR A 204 -8.56 27.44 -14.46
C THR A 204 -7.12 27.92 -14.58
N ASN A 205 -6.50 27.69 -15.74
CA ASN A 205 -5.12 28.10 -16.00
C ASN A 205 -5.02 29.59 -16.37
N HIS A 206 -4.80 30.45 -15.38
CA HIS A 206 -4.53 31.88 -15.54
C HIS A 206 -3.02 32.22 -15.51
N GLY A 207 -2.16 31.20 -15.67
CA GLY A 207 -0.70 31.33 -15.60
C GLY A 207 -0.07 30.06 -15.04
N ALA A 208 0.87 29.47 -15.79
CA ALA A 208 1.39 28.12 -15.53
C ALA A 208 2.00 27.94 -14.12
N PHE A 209 2.70 28.95 -13.60
CA PHE A 209 3.34 28.90 -12.29
C PHE A 209 2.32 28.88 -11.14
N MET A 210 1.43 29.87 -11.09
CA MET A 210 0.41 29.98 -10.04
C MET A 210 -0.58 28.80 -10.11
N TYR A 211 -0.93 28.35 -11.31
CA TYR A 211 -1.72 27.13 -11.51
C TYR A 211 -1.01 25.91 -10.90
N SER A 212 0.27 25.70 -11.20
CA SER A 212 1.04 24.56 -10.68
C SER A 212 1.10 24.53 -9.15
N ILE A 213 1.28 25.69 -8.50
CA ILE A 213 1.27 25.80 -7.03
C ILE A 213 -0.11 25.43 -6.48
N LYS A 214 -1.19 26.02 -6.98
CA LYS A 214 -2.53 25.69 -6.48
C LYS A 214 -2.85 24.21 -6.70
N TYR A 215 -2.51 23.69 -7.88
CA TYR A 215 -2.73 22.29 -8.24
C TYR A 215 -1.99 21.34 -7.31
N MET A 216 -0.69 21.54 -7.06
CA MET A 216 0.09 20.60 -6.24
C MET A 216 -0.45 20.45 -4.82
N TYR A 217 -0.89 21.55 -4.19
CA TYR A 217 -1.45 21.53 -2.85
C TYR A 217 -2.85 20.90 -2.83
N LEU A 218 -3.73 21.28 -3.76
CA LEU A 218 -5.08 20.71 -3.85
C LEU A 218 -5.05 19.21 -4.20
N TYR A 219 -4.17 18.80 -5.11
CA TYR A 219 -3.96 17.38 -5.45
C TYR A 219 -3.43 16.59 -4.24
N THR A 220 -2.51 17.16 -3.48
CA THR A 220 -1.98 16.52 -2.26
C THR A 220 -3.09 16.29 -1.23
N LEU A 221 -3.93 17.30 -0.98
CA LEU A 221 -5.06 17.18 -0.05
C LEU A 221 -6.07 16.15 -0.54
N TYR A 222 -6.47 16.22 -1.82
CA TYR A 222 -7.36 15.25 -2.43
C TYR A 222 -6.83 13.82 -2.28
N LEU A 223 -5.60 13.56 -2.73
CA LEU A 223 -4.98 12.24 -2.68
C LEU A 223 -4.88 11.71 -1.25
N PHE A 224 -4.47 12.55 -0.30
CA PHE A 224 -4.37 12.15 1.11
C PHE A 224 -5.73 11.82 1.69
N PHE A 225 -6.72 12.71 1.59
CA PHE A 225 -8.03 12.49 2.21
C PHE A 225 -8.79 11.35 1.57
N ASP A 226 -8.67 11.15 0.26
CA ASP A 226 -9.27 10.01 -0.43
C ASP A 226 -8.68 8.70 0.08
N PHE A 227 -7.35 8.60 0.05
CA PHE A 227 -6.68 7.34 0.33
C PHE A 227 -6.58 7.02 1.82
N ALA A 228 -6.36 8.02 2.67
CA ALA A 228 -6.42 7.87 4.11
C ALA A 228 -7.85 7.61 4.59
N GLY A 229 -8.86 8.23 3.98
CA GLY A 229 -10.26 7.95 4.26
C GLY A 229 -10.63 6.50 3.93
N TYR A 230 -10.25 6.03 2.73
CA TYR A 230 -10.39 4.62 2.34
C TYR A 230 -9.69 3.70 3.35
N SER A 231 -8.43 3.99 3.69
CA SER A 231 -7.62 3.15 4.59
C SER A 231 -8.21 3.09 6.00
N LEU A 232 -8.74 4.20 6.51
CA LEU A 232 -9.40 4.26 7.82
C LEU A 232 -10.66 3.39 7.84
N MET A 233 -11.48 3.43 6.78
CA MET A 233 -12.67 2.59 6.69
C MET A 233 -12.33 1.10 6.55
N ALA A 234 -11.28 0.77 5.80
CA ALA A 234 -10.75 -0.57 5.72
C ALA A 234 -10.31 -1.10 7.09
N VAL A 235 -9.47 -0.35 7.82
CA VAL A 235 -8.99 -0.75 9.14
C VAL A 235 -10.15 -0.80 10.15
N GLY A 236 -11.06 0.18 10.12
CA GLY A 236 -12.20 0.21 11.03
C GLY A 236 -13.14 -0.98 10.85
N SER A 237 -13.39 -1.38 9.59
CA SER A 237 -14.14 -2.60 9.28
C SER A 237 -13.42 -3.85 9.81
N SER A 238 -12.10 -3.94 9.63
CA SER A 238 -11.30 -5.04 10.17
C SER A 238 -11.41 -5.12 11.70
N ASN A 239 -11.33 -3.98 12.39
CA ASN A 239 -11.35 -3.94 13.85
C ASN A 239 -12.68 -4.39 14.43
N ILE A 240 -13.81 -4.01 13.81
CA ILE A 240 -15.14 -4.49 14.22
C ILE A 240 -15.24 -6.01 14.01
N LEU A 241 -14.60 -6.54 12.96
CA LEU A 241 -14.49 -7.99 12.73
C LEU A 241 -13.45 -8.68 13.64
N GLY A 242 -12.80 -7.95 14.55
CA GLY A 242 -11.83 -8.50 15.51
C GLY A 242 -10.40 -8.63 14.98
N ILE A 243 -10.11 -8.08 13.80
CA ILE A 243 -8.79 -8.16 13.15
C ILE A 243 -8.04 -6.83 13.30
N LYS A 244 -6.81 -6.88 13.82
CA LYS A 244 -5.95 -5.71 14.08
C LYS A 244 -5.14 -5.32 12.84
N THR A 245 -5.83 -5.02 11.73
CA THR A 245 -5.16 -4.61 10.48
C THR A 245 -4.24 -3.40 10.70
N PRO A 246 -3.01 -3.41 10.17
CA PRO A 246 -2.06 -2.31 10.32
C PRO A 246 -2.56 -0.99 9.70
N MET A 247 -2.15 0.14 10.28
CA MET A 247 -2.48 1.47 9.78
C MET A 247 -1.62 1.85 8.56
N ASN A 248 -2.21 2.60 7.63
CA ASN A 248 -1.50 3.15 6.46
C ASN A 248 -0.95 4.56 6.67
N PHE A 249 -1.50 5.34 7.60
CA PHE A 249 -1.14 6.73 7.78
C PHE A 249 -1.00 7.09 9.25
N ASP A 250 0.04 7.86 9.58
CA ASP A 250 0.23 8.46 10.90
C ASP A 250 0.74 9.91 10.77
N LYS A 251 -0.20 10.84 10.58
CA LYS A 251 0.06 12.29 10.49
C LYS A 251 1.26 12.63 9.58
N PRO A 252 1.29 12.17 8.32
CA PRO A 252 2.47 12.25 7.45
C PRO A 252 2.94 13.68 7.18
N PHE A 253 2.07 14.67 7.22
CA PHE A 253 2.43 16.06 7.00
C PHE A 253 3.09 16.74 8.20
N LEU A 254 3.22 16.06 9.34
CA LEU A 254 4.01 16.52 10.50
C LEU A 254 5.46 16.01 10.44
N SER A 255 5.84 15.31 9.38
CA SER A 255 7.17 14.71 9.25
C SER A 255 8.26 15.77 9.18
N ILE A 256 9.28 15.64 10.02
CA ILE A 256 10.40 16.58 10.04
C ILE A 256 11.47 16.24 9.00
N ASP A 257 11.47 15.02 8.46
CA ASP A 257 12.37 14.61 7.39
C ASP A 257 11.75 13.55 6.46
N ILE A 258 12.41 13.28 5.32
CA ILE A 258 11.89 12.37 4.30
C ILE A 258 11.78 10.91 4.79
N LYS A 259 12.62 10.48 5.74
CA LYS A 259 12.52 9.11 6.29
C LYS A 259 11.34 9.01 7.25
N ASP A 260 11.14 10.03 8.09
CA ASP A 260 9.97 10.16 8.95
C ASP A 260 8.68 10.17 8.12
N PHE A 261 8.67 10.86 6.97
CA PHE A 261 7.54 10.82 6.03
C PHE A 261 7.21 9.41 5.56
N TRP A 262 8.19 8.63 5.10
CA TRP A 262 7.95 7.26 4.67
C TRP A 262 7.62 6.28 5.81
N ASN A 263 7.85 6.66 7.07
CA ASN A 263 7.35 5.92 8.24
C ASN A 263 5.92 6.28 8.61
N ARG A 264 5.33 7.29 7.96
CA ARG A 264 4.01 7.85 8.26
C ARG A 264 3.04 7.85 7.08
N TRP A 265 3.55 7.71 5.85
CA TRP A 265 2.80 7.68 4.61
C TRP A 265 2.78 6.28 4.02
N HIS A 266 1.59 5.77 3.70
CA HIS A 266 1.36 4.44 3.13
C HIS A 266 2.23 3.36 3.80
N ILE A 267 2.18 3.34 5.14
CA ILE A 267 3.10 2.63 6.03
C ILE A 267 3.22 1.16 5.66
N THR A 268 2.13 0.48 5.32
CA THR A 268 2.22 -0.95 4.97
C THR A 268 2.99 -1.19 3.69
N LEU A 269 2.84 -0.33 2.68
CA LEU A 269 3.64 -0.43 1.46
C LEU A 269 5.11 -0.10 1.75
N SER A 270 5.35 0.99 2.49
CA SER A 270 6.71 1.42 2.85
C SER A 270 7.47 0.35 3.61
N THR A 271 6.85 -0.25 4.63
CA THR A 271 7.41 -1.37 5.40
C THR A 271 7.54 -2.64 4.57
N TRP A 272 6.58 -2.95 3.68
CA TRP A 272 6.71 -4.06 2.73
C TRP A 272 7.96 -3.91 1.86
N LEU A 273 8.13 -2.75 1.22
CA LEU A 273 9.29 -2.45 0.37
C LEU A 273 10.59 -2.48 1.18
N ARG A 274 10.59 -1.89 2.38
CA ARG A 274 11.76 -1.91 3.27
C ARG A 274 12.23 -3.33 3.56
N ASP A 275 11.31 -4.21 3.94
CA ASP A 275 11.65 -5.56 4.42
C ASP A 275 11.95 -6.51 3.24
N PHE A 276 11.22 -6.39 2.13
CA PHE A 276 11.28 -7.34 1.01
C PHE A 276 12.13 -6.87 -0.18
N VAL A 277 12.37 -5.57 -0.33
CA VAL A 277 13.15 -5.00 -1.44
C VAL A 277 14.44 -4.36 -0.91
N PHE A 278 14.34 -3.26 -0.15
CA PHE A 278 15.51 -2.51 0.33
C PHE A 278 16.49 -3.40 1.09
N SER A 279 16.01 -4.15 2.08
CA SER A 279 16.85 -5.00 2.93
C SER A 279 17.57 -6.08 2.12
N ARG A 280 16.89 -6.71 1.15
CA ARG A 280 17.49 -7.73 0.27
C ARG A 280 18.55 -7.14 -0.66
N VAL A 281 18.24 -6.02 -1.31
CA VAL A 281 19.18 -5.32 -2.20
C VAL A 281 20.41 -4.86 -1.42
N PHE A 282 20.21 -4.32 -0.21
CA PHE A 282 21.29 -3.89 0.66
C PHE A 282 22.20 -5.05 1.09
N MET A 283 21.61 -6.17 1.55
CA MET A 283 22.35 -7.37 1.95
C MET A 283 23.11 -7.97 0.77
N GLU A 284 22.50 -8.07 -0.41
CA GLU A 284 23.15 -8.61 -1.61
C GLU A 284 24.35 -7.74 -2.04
N ALA A 285 24.15 -6.42 -2.12
CA ALA A 285 25.21 -5.50 -2.51
C ALA A 285 26.37 -5.47 -1.50
N THR A 286 26.07 -5.67 -0.21
CA THR A 286 27.06 -5.80 0.87
C THR A 286 27.84 -7.11 0.72
N LYS A 287 27.14 -8.25 0.54
CA LYS A 287 27.77 -9.57 0.36
C LYS A 287 28.67 -9.62 -0.88
N LYS A 288 28.24 -9.00 -1.97
CA LYS A 288 29.01 -8.89 -3.22
C LYS A 288 30.09 -7.80 -3.19
N LYS A 289 30.25 -7.07 -2.08
CA LYS A 289 31.18 -5.94 -1.94
C LYS A 289 31.10 -4.94 -3.11
N ARG A 290 29.88 -4.69 -3.62
CA ARG A 290 29.64 -3.84 -4.82
C ARG A 290 30.17 -2.41 -4.64
N PHE A 291 30.23 -1.93 -3.41
CA PHE A 291 30.76 -0.62 -3.07
C PHE A 291 31.73 -0.70 -1.89
N LYS A 292 32.77 0.14 -1.90
CA LYS A 292 33.76 0.22 -0.80
C LYS A 292 33.16 0.75 0.51
N LYS A 293 32.21 1.70 0.42
CA LYS A 293 31.62 2.39 1.57
C LYS A 293 30.18 1.91 1.78
N ARG A 294 29.84 1.53 3.02
CA ARG A 294 28.47 1.14 3.43
C ARG A 294 27.41 2.21 3.08
N LEU A 295 27.79 3.49 3.15
CA LEU A 295 26.93 4.61 2.77
C LEU A 295 26.47 4.52 1.31
N ASN A 296 27.39 4.21 0.39
CA ASN A 296 27.07 4.08 -1.03
C ASN A 296 26.13 2.90 -1.26
N THR A 297 26.32 1.80 -0.53
CA THR A 297 25.41 0.64 -0.57
C THR A 297 24.00 1.00 -0.11
N ALA A 298 23.87 1.80 0.96
CA ALA A 298 22.57 2.27 1.45
C ALA A 298 21.88 3.20 0.43
N MET A 299 22.61 4.17 -0.12
CA MET A 299 22.10 5.08 -1.15
C MET A 299 21.63 4.32 -2.41
N TYR A 300 22.42 3.36 -2.88
CA TYR A 300 22.03 2.49 -3.99
C TYR A 300 20.76 1.69 -3.68
N ALA A 301 20.66 1.09 -2.49
CA ALA A 301 19.48 0.35 -2.09
C ALA A 301 18.22 1.24 -2.00
N TYR A 302 18.33 2.49 -1.52
CA TYR A 302 17.22 3.45 -1.54
C TYR A 302 16.77 3.79 -2.96
N MET A 303 17.70 4.04 -3.88
CA MET A 303 17.38 4.30 -5.29
C MET A 303 16.61 3.13 -5.91
N VAL A 304 17.13 1.91 -5.79
CA VAL A 304 16.47 0.70 -6.33
C VAL A 304 15.08 0.52 -5.71
N ASN A 305 14.96 0.69 -4.39
CA ASN A 305 13.71 0.53 -3.68
C ASN A 305 12.63 1.52 -4.15
N MET A 306 12.96 2.81 -4.25
CA MET A 306 12.00 3.84 -4.64
C MET A 306 11.67 3.81 -6.13
N VAL A 307 12.62 3.45 -7.00
CA VAL A 307 12.35 3.26 -8.43
C VAL A 307 11.44 2.05 -8.67
N LEU A 308 11.65 0.94 -7.97
CA LEU A 308 10.74 -0.21 -8.02
C LEU A 308 9.33 0.13 -7.54
N MET A 309 9.22 0.98 -6.51
CA MET A 309 7.94 1.52 -6.06
C MET A 309 7.26 2.39 -7.15
N GLY A 310 8.03 3.20 -7.87
CA GLY A 310 7.54 3.93 -9.05
C GLY A 310 6.98 2.99 -10.13
N PHE A 311 7.73 1.96 -10.51
CA PHE A 311 7.26 0.95 -11.46
C PHE A 311 6.02 0.19 -10.98
N TRP A 312 5.92 -0.05 -9.67
CA TRP A 312 4.72 -0.67 -9.08
C TRP A 312 3.48 0.21 -9.26
N HIS A 313 3.59 1.53 -9.14
CA HIS A 313 2.45 2.41 -9.42
C HIS A 313 2.05 2.32 -10.89
N GLY A 314 3.00 2.43 -11.82
CA GLY A 314 2.78 2.20 -13.23
C GLY A 314 4.01 2.47 -14.08
N LEU A 315 3.87 2.24 -15.38
CA LEU A 315 4.96 2.34 -16.35
C LEU A 315 4.99 3.68 -17.09
N THR A 316 4.16 4.65 -16.69
CA THR A 316 4.18 6.01 -17.23
C THR A 316 5.39 6.78 -16.70
N ILE A 317 5.86 7.77 -17.46
CA ILE A 317 7.05 8.56 -17.10
C ILE A 317 6.90 9.26 -15.74
N SER A 318 5.70 9.72 -15.41
CA SER A 318 5.38 10.40 -14.15
C SER A 318 5.69 9.52 -12.93
N TYR A 319 5.30 8.23 -12.96
CA TYR A 319 5.56 7.30 -11.86
C TYR A 319 7.04 6.92 -11.74
N ILE A 320 7.73 6.77 -12.88
CA ILE A 320 9.17 6.47 -12.89
C ILE A 320 9.97 7.66 -12.33
N ILE A 321 9.66 8.89 -12.77
CA ILE A 321 10.30 10.11 -12.24
C ILE A 321 9.97 10.28 -10.76
N TYR A 322 8.73 10.01 -10.33
CA TYR A 322 8.34 10.05 -8.92
C TYR A 322 9.20 9.09 -8.06
N GLY A 323 9.36 7.84 -8.50
CA GLY A 323 10.21 6.86 -7.82
C GLY A 323 11.68 7.27 -7.78
N PHE A 324 12.20 7.79 -8.90
CA PHE A 324 13.57 8.32 -8.96
C PHE A 324 13.78 9.52 -8.04
N TYR A 325 12.83 10.47 -8.04
CA TYR A 325 12.82 11.66 -7.20
C TYR A 325 12.89 11.31 -5.71
N HIS A 326 12.01 10.43 -5.22
CA HIS A 326 12.07 9.99 -3.83
C HIS A 326 13.31 9.15 -3.50
N GLY A 327 13.83 8.40 -4.47
CA GLY A 327 15.12 7.74 -4.34
C GLY A 327 16.25 8.73 -4.05
N LEU A 328 16.32 9.82 -4.83
CA LEU A 328 17.30 10.88 -4.63
C LEU A 328 17.13 11.58 -3.28
N LEU A 329 15.90 11.87 -2.86
CA LEU A 329 15.64 12.46 -1.55
C LEU A 329 16.13 11.55 -0.42
N MET A 330 15.81 10.26 -0.47
CA MET A 330 16.23 9.29 0.55
C MET A 330 17.76 9.11 0.59
N ALA A 331 18.39 8.95 -0.57
CA ALA A 331 19.84 8.81 -0.67
C ALA A 331 20.58 10.09 -0.27
N GLY A 332 20.09 11.25 -0.73
CA GLY A 332 20.63 12.57 -0.40
C GLY A 332 20.49 12.87 1.09
N PHE A 333 19.35 12.56 1.69
CA PHE A 333 19.14 12.72 3.13
C PHE A 333 20.01 11.75 3.95
N GLU A 334 20.16 10.49 3.54
CA GLU A 334 21.11 9.56 4.19
C GLU A 334 22.54 10.12 4.17
N TYR A 335 22.98 10.65 3.03
CA TYR A 335 24.28 11.30 2.92
C TYR A 335 24.38 12.50 3.86
N TYR A 336 23.40 13.40 3.81
CA TYR A 336 23.34 14.61 4.62
C TYR A 336 23.40 14.27 6.12
N GLN A 337 22.59 13.33 6.60
CA GLN A 337 22.58 12.89 8.00
C GLN A 337 23.95 12.36 8.46
N LYS A 338 24.67 11.63 7.59
CA LYS A 338 25.95 11.01 7.94
C LYS A 338 27.13 11.97 7.82
N LYS A 339 27.11 12.90 6.86
CA LYS A 339 28.27 13.74 6.50
C LYS A 339 28.17 15.20 6.93
N SER A 340 26.97 15.76 7.05
CA SER A 340 26.79 17.17 7.39
C SER A 340 27.10 17.43 8.86
N LYS A 341 28.11 18.29 9.13
CA LYS A 341 28.37 18.80 10.48
C LYS A 341 27.23 19.67 10.99
N PHE A 342 26.63 20.46 10.09
CA PHE A 342 25.49 21.33 10.38
C PHE A 342 24.28 20.52 10.86
N TYR A 343 23.95 19.40 10.19
CA TYR A 343 22.89 18.49 10.66
C TYR A 343 23.18 17.99 12.06
N LYS A 344 24.38 17.44 12.28
CA LYS A 344 24.75 16.84 13.57
C LYS A 344 24.69 17.85 14.72
N LYS A 345 25.06 19.10 14.46
CA LYS A 345 25.03 20.20 15.44
C LYS A 345 23.59 20.65 15.74
N ASN A 346 22.74 20.79 14.73
CA ASN A 346 21.46 21.49 14.87
C ASN A 346 20.22 20.59 14.90
N LYS A 347 20.33 19.28 14.63
CA LYS A 347 19.16 18.37 14.49
C LYS A 347 18.17 18.36 15.66
N ASN A 348 18.62 18.73 16.85
CA ASN A 348 17.81 18.75 18.06
C ASN A 348 17.14 20.10 18.32
N GLU A 349 17.63 21.17 17.68
CA GLU A 349 17.14 22.54 17.86
C GLU A 349 15.75 22.73 17.26
N THR A 350 14.89 23.46 17.96
CA THR A 350 13.49 23.67 17.53
C THR A 350 13.40 24.39 16.19
N TRP A 351 14.20 25.44 15.97
CA TRP A 351 14.23 26.17 14.70
C TRP A 351 14.61 25.25 13.53
N TYR A 352 15.53 24.31 13.76
CA TYR A 352 15.97 23.36 12.75
C TYR A 352 14.85 22.36 12.44
N LYS A 353 14.15 21.85 13.45
CA LYS A 353 13.01 20.94 13.24
C LYS A 353 11.89 21.60 12.45
N VAL A 354 11.56 22.86 12.75
CA VAL A 354 10.54 23.63 12.00
C VAL A 354 10.99 23.85 10.55
N LEU A 355 12.24 24.25 10.34
CA LEU A 355 12.79 24.41 9.00
C LEU A 355 12.80 23.07 8.23
N SER A 356 13.23 22.00 8.87
CA SER A 356 13.30 20.65 8.28
C SER A 356 11.92 20.13 7.92
N TRP A 357 10.91 20.35 8.78
CA TRP A 357 9.51 20.09 8.50
C TRP A 357 9.02 20.86 7.27
N PHE A 358 9.25 22.19 7.23
CA PHE A 358 8.82 23.03 6.12
C PHE A 358 9.47 22.61 4.79
N VAL A 359 10.77 22.29 4.80
CA VAL A 359 11.47 21.78 3.61
C VAL A 359 10.89 20.42 3.20
N THR A 360 10.70 19.51 4.15
CA THR A 360 10.21 18.16 3.89
C THR A 360 8.82 18.15 3.28
N ILE A 361 7.88 18.91 3.84
CA ILE A 361 6.51 18.94 3.33
C ILE A 361 6.45 19.49 1.90
N ASN A 362 7.24 20.53 1.58
CA ASN A 362 7.31 21.06 0.21
C ASN A 362 7.94 20.05 -0.76
N LEU A 363 9.01 19.35 -0.37
CA LEU A 363 9.61 18.29 -1.19
C LEU A 363 8.61 17.14 -1.43
N VAL A 364 7.85 16.74 -0.42
CA VAL A 364 6.80 15.74 -0.56
C VAL A 364 5.71 16.20 -1.52
N ILE A 365 5.22 17.44 -1.38
CA ILE A 365 4.18 18.00 -2.25
C ILE A 365 4.65 18.07 -3.71
N ILE A 366 5.91 18.44 -3.95
CA ILE A 366 6.51 18.39 -5.30
C ILE A 366 6.54 16.95 -5.82
N GLY A 367 6.90 15.98 -4.99
CA GLY A 367 6.82 14.56 -5.33
C GLY A 367 5.40 14.16 -5.76
N LEU A 368 4.38 14.51 -4.97
CA LEU A 368 2.99 14.21 -5.30
C LEU A 368 2.50 14.96 -6.54
N TYR A 369 3.01 16.16 -6.81
CA TYR A 369 2.75 16.88 -8.05
C TYR A 369 3.30 16.13 -9.27
N ILE A 370 4.53 15.60 -9.19
CA ILE A 370 5.09 14.72 -10.23
C ILE A 370 4.22 13.47 -10.40
N PHE A 371 3.80 12.86 -9.29
CA PHE A 371 2.96 11.67 -9.29
C PHE A 371 1.63 11.88 -10.03
N SER A 372 1.02 13.07 -9.92
CA SER A 372 -0.23 13.42 -10.62
C SER A 372 -0.14 13.37 -12.15
N GLY A 373 1.08 13.51 -12.71
CA GLY A 373 1.32 13.61 -14.15
C GLY A 373 0.93 14.95 -14.78
N GLU A 374 0.40 15.90 -14.01
CA GLU A 374 0.08 17.25 -14.47
C GLU A 374 1.30 18.03 -15.00
N PRO A 375 2.50 17.98 -14.37
CA PRO A 375 3.67 18.66 -14.91
C PRO A 375 4.03 18.18 -16.32
N TYR A 376 3.92 16.87 -16.56
CA TYR A 376 4.20 16.28 -17.88
C TYR A 376 3.23 16.79 -18.93
N LYS A 377 1.92 16.90 -18.61
CA LYS A 377 0.93 17.47 -19.51
C LYS A 377 1.26 18.93 -19.86
N LEU A 378 1.57 19.76 -18.87
CA LEU A 378 1.94 21.16 -19.08
C LEU A 378 3.17 21.30 -19.98
N ILE A 379 4.24 20.56 -19.68
CA ILE A 379 5.48 20.57 -20.48
C ILE A 379 5.20 20.10 -21.91
N SER A 380 4.45 19.01 -22.08
CA SER A 380 4.12 18.48 -23.41
C SER A 380 3.26 19.43 -24.24
N HIS A 381 2.38 20.22 -23.61
CA HIS A 381 1.58 21.22 -24.29
C HIS A 381 2.42 22.42 -24.75
N VAL A 382 3.42 22.82 -23.94
CA VAL A 382 4.35 23.90 -24.32
C VAL A 382 5.28 23.45 -25.44
N LEU A 383 5.79 22.22 -25.43
CA LEU A 383 6.70 21.69 -26.46
C LEU A 383 6.02 21.40 -27.80
N LYS A 384 4.68 21.28 -27.83
CA LYS A 384 3.89 21.07 -29.05
C LYS A 384 3.37 22.37 -29.67
N LYS A 385 3.53 23.50 -28.97
CA LYS A 385 3.36 24.85 -29.51
C LYS A 385 4.69 25.33 -30.04
#